data_AF-A0A316TKS5-F1
#
_entry.id   AF-A0A316TKS5-F1
#
_cell.length_a   1.000
_cell.length_b   1.000
_cell.length_c   1.000
_cell.angle_alpha   90.00
_cell.angle_beta   90.00
_cell.angle_gamma   90.00
#
_symmetry.space_group_name_H-M   'P 1'
#
loop_
_entity.id
_entity.type
_entity.pdbx_description
1 polymer ?
#
loop_
_entity_poly.entity_id
_entity_poly.type
_entity_poly.pdbx_seq_one_letter_code
_entity_poly.pdbx_strand_id
1 'polypeptide(L)'
;MDDNDELEASGHATAAREHVYGFNRATMWERHQIPAETSDELAEFADLAAALPQAFSQLSSTLERALADQVLSMDAMTDESDPAMAIGVARLHLEEARGLAVDLHKHLNAARNATAHIVSQGVDDGQESMPWDQP
;
A
#
# COMPACT_ATOMS: atom_id res chain seq x y z
N MET A 1 -4.18 -15.35 -26.12
CA MET A 1 -4.35 -13.88 -25.95
C MET A 1 -3.74 -13.46 -24.61
N ASP A 2 -2.77 -14.21 -24.05
CA ASP A 2 -2.40 -14.08 -22.63
C ASP A 2 -1.14 -13.23 -22.34
N ASP A 3 -0.20 -13.14 -23.27
CA ASP A 3 1.10 -12.50 -22.98
C ASP A 3 1.00 -10.97 -22.76
N ASN A 4 -0.03 -10.32 -23.32
CA ASN A 4 -0.22 -8.87 -23.18
C ASN A 4 -0.78 -8.49 -21.80
N ASP A 5 -1.64 -9.33 -21.24
CA ASP A 5 -2.36 -9.06 -19.99
C ASP A 5 -1.44 -9.28 -18.77
N GLU A 6 -0.51 -10.25 -18.83
CA GLU A 6 0.53 -10.43 -17.80
C GLU A 6 1.52 -9.26 -17.75
N LEU A 7 1.92 -8.73 -18.93
CA LEU A 7 2.77 -7.54 -19.02
C LEU A 7 2.06 -6.30 -18.47
N GLU A 8 0.75 -6.18 -18.68
CA GLU A 8 -0.07 -5.10 -18.14
C GLU A 8 -0.22 -5.19 -16.61
N ALA A 9 -0.49 -6.37 -16.07
CA ALA A 9 -0.57 -6.60 -14.61
C ALA A 9 0.75 -6.27 -13.89
N SER A 10 1.88 -6.68 -14.46
CA SER A 10 3.22 -6.33 -13.95
C SER A 10 3.49 -4.82 -14.01
N GLY A 11 3.01 -4.14 -15.08
CA GLY A 11 3.04 -2.70 -15.21
C GLY A 11 2.27 -1.98 -14.10
N HIS A 12 1.06 -2.42 -13.80
CA HIS A 12 0.25 -1.85 -12.70
C HIS A 12 0.90 -2.04 -11.33
N ALA A 13 1.45 -3.22 -11.04
CA ALA A 13 2.19 -3.46 -9.80
C ALA A 13 3.42 -2.54 -9.68
N THR A 14 4.13 -2.32 -10.79
CA THR A 14 5.28 -1.41 -10.83
C THR A 14 4.86 0.04 -10.57
N ALA A 15 3.77 0.50 -11.18
CA ALA A 15 3.24 1.85 -10.97
C ALA A 15 2.81 2.07 -9.51
N ALA A 16 2.11 1.10 -8.90
CA ALA A 16 1.73 1.18 -7.49
C ALA A 16 2.96 1.27 -6.56
N ARG A 17 4.00 0.48 -6.86
CA ARG A 17 5.28 0.53 -6.12
C ARG A 17 5.96 1.88 -6.26
N GLU A 18 6.01 2.44 -7.47
CA GLU A 18 6.59 3.75 -7.73
C GLU A 18 5.82 4.87 -7.01
N HIS A 19 4.50 4.77 -6.96
CA HIS A 19 3.65 5.68 -6.20
C HIS A 19 4.03 5.71 -4.72
N VAL A 20 4.15 4.53 -4.09
CA VAL A 20 4.55 4.40 -2.68
C VAL A 20 5.97 4.96 -2.44
N TYR A 21 6.93 4.70 -3.34
CA TYR A 21 8.27 5.28 -3.22
C TYR A 21 8.28 6.79 -3.40
N GLY A 22 7.49 7.32 -4.34
CA GLY A 22 7.30 8.75 -4.55
C GLY A 22 6.75 9.43 -3.30
N PHE A 23 5.70 8.86 -2.71
CA PHE A 23 5.10 9.30 -1.45
C PHE A 23 6.13 9.35 -0.31
N ASN A 24 6.84 8.24 -0.05
CA ASN A 24 7.83 8.16 1.02
C ASN A 24 8.95 9.20 0.85
N ARG A 25 9.32 9.50 -0.40
CA ARG A 25 10.35 10.51 -0.70
C ARG A 25 9.85 11.93 -0.46
N ALA A 26 8.60 12.23 -0.79
CA ALA A 26 8.00 13.55 -0.59
C ALA A 26 7.85 13.84 0.91
N THR A 27 7.28 12.90 1.66
CA THR A 27 7.02 13.05 3.11
C THR A 27 8.28 13.10 3.97
N MET A 28 9.42 12.55 3.50
CA MET A 28 10.70 12.57 4.23
C MET A 28 11.21 13.99 4.55
N TRP A 29 10.81 15.00 3.79
CA TRP A 29 11.31 16.38 3.92
C TRP A 29 10.23 17.41 4.26
N GLU A 30 8.97 17.01 4.39
CA GLU A 30 7.87 17.92 4.69
C GLU A 30 7.76 18.18 6.20
N ARG A 31 8.08 19.42 6.61
CA ARG A 31 8.02 19.87 8.01
C ARG A 31 6.72 20.60 8.38
N HIS A 32 5.84 20.87 7.41
CA HIS A 32 4.67 21.74 7.60
C HIS A 32 3.37 21.16 7.04
N GLN A 33 3.31 19.84 6.85
CA GLN A 33 2.12 19.19 6.31
C GLN A 33 0.94 19.40 7.27
N ILE A 34 -0.18 19.92 6.77
CA ILE A 34 -1.35 20.13 7.61
C ILE A 34 -2.12 18.81 7.76
N PRO A 35 -2.73 18.53 8.92
CA PRO A 35 -3.41 17.25 9.17
C PRO A 35 -4.48 16.83 8.15
N ALA A 36 -5.06 17.80 7.42
CA ALA A 36 -6.02 17.55 6.35
C ALA A 36 -5.36 16.91 5.10
N GLU A 37 -4.14 17.31 4.74
CA GLU A 37 -3.37 16.71 3.63
C GLU A 37 -3.05 15.24 3.96
N THR A 38 -2.69 14.95 5.20
CA THR A 38 -2.51 13.57 5.68
C THR A 38 -3.81 12.74 5.60
N SER A 39 -4.99 13.36 5.67
CA SER A 39 -6.28 12.65 5.55
C SER A 39 -6.53 12.16 4.12
N ASP A 40 -6.18 12.96 3.11
CA ASP A 40 -6.28 12.59 1.70
C ASP A 40 -5.28 11.48 1.36
N GLU A 41 -4.04 11.59 1.85
CA GLU A 41 -3.03 10.53 1.70
C GLU A 41 -3.49 9.20 2.31
N LEU A 42 -4.05 9.24 3.53
CA LEU A 42 -4.62 8.05 4.17
C LEU A 42 -5.76 7.43 3.36
N ALA A 43 -6.53 8.23 2.62
CA ALA A 43 -7.57 7.74 1.73
C ALA A 43 -6.98 6.94 0.56
N GLU A 44 -5.93 7.46 -0.09
CA GLU A 44 -5.27 6.77 -1.20
C GLU A 44 -4.68 5.42 -0.77
N PHE A 45 -4.03 5.37 0.39
CA PHE A 45 -3.54 4.11 0.95
C PHE A 45 -4.68 3.16 1.34
N ALA A 46 -5.80 3.67 1.82
CA ALA A 46 -6.97 2.85 2.15
C ALA A 46 -7.55 2.20 0.88
N ASP A 47 -7.65 2.94 -0.22
CA ASP A 47 -8.11 2.42 -1.51
C ASP A 47 -7.16 1.36 -2.07
N LEU A 48 -5.84 1.56 -1.96
CA LEU A 48 -4.86 0.55 -2.31
C LEU A 48 -5.03 -0.72 -1.47
N ALA A 49 -5.16 -0.57 -0.15
CA ALA A 49 -5.36 -1.69 0.77
C ALA A 49 -6.68 -2.45 0.49
N ALA A 50 -7.73 -1.76 0.05
CA ALA A 50 -9.01 -2.36 -0.32
C ALA A 50 -8.92 -3.25 -1.57
N ALA A 51 -7.96 -2.98 -2.48
CA ALA A 51 -7.76 -3.77 -3.69
C ALA A 51 -6.90 -5.03 -3.45
N LEU A 52 -6.04 -5.03 -2.43
CA LEU A 52 -5.11 -6.12 -2.14
C LEU A 52 -5.78 -7.50 -1.94
N PRO A 53 -6.92 -7.65 -1.23
CA PRO A 53 -7.53 -8.96 -1.04
C PRO A 53 -7.90 -9.65 -2.36
N GLN A 54 -8.35 -8.89 -3.36
CA GLN A 54 -8.67 -9.42 -4.68
C GLN A 54 -7.39 -9.80 -5.44
N ALA A 55 -6.35 -8.95 -5.39
CA ALA A 55 -5.06 -9.25 -6.02
C ALA A 55 -4.46 -10.55 -5.47
N PHE A 56 -4.49 -10.74 -4.16
CA PHE A 56 -4.00 -11.98 -3.52
C PHE A 56 -4.83 -13.21 -3.88
N SER A 57 -6.16 -13.08 -4.00
CA SER A 57 -7.00 -14.17 -4.52
C SER A 57 -6.62 -14.57 -5.94
N GLN A 58 -6.41 -13.59 -6.82
CA GLN A 58 -6.02 -13.84 -8.21
C GLN A 58 -4.66 -14.54 -8.28
N LEU A 59 -3.66 -14.08 -7.52
CA LEU A 59 -2.36 -14.73 -7.43
C LEU A 59 -2.47 -16.17 -6.92
N SER A 60 -3.28 -16.42 -5.90
CA SER A 60 -3.52 -17.77 -5.36
C SER A 60 -4.13 -18.70 -6.42
N SER A 61 -5.12 -18.21 -7.19
CA SER A 61 -5.71 -18.95 -8.30
C SER A 61 -4.73 -19.20 -9.44
N THR A 62 -3.85 -18.25 -9.75
CA THR A 62 -2.79 -18.43 -10.76
C THR A 62 -1.82 -19.53 -10.35
N LEU A 63 -1.40 -19.56 -9.07
CA LEU A 63 -0.54 -20.61 -8.54
C LEU A 63 -1.22 -21.99 -8.56
N GLU A 64 -2.51 -22.06 -8.21
CA GLU A 64 -3.29 -23.31 -8.29
C GLU A 64 -3.40 -23.82 -9.72
N ARG A 65 -3.63 -22.93 -10.69
CA ARG A 65 -3.68 -23.28 -12.11
C ARG A 65 -2.32 -23.76 -12.62
N ALA A 66 -1.23 -23.08 -12.24
CA ALA A 66 0.12 -23.50 -12.61
C ALA A 66 0.43 -24.93 -12.11
N LEU A 67 0.01 -25.27 -10.89
CA LEU A 67 0.17 -26.62 -10.35
C LEU A 67 -0.63 -27.68 -11.13
N ALA A 68 -1.81 -27.33 -11.65
CA ALA A 68 -2.65 -28.24 -12.41
C ALA A 68 -2.17 -28.44 -13.86
N ASP A 69 -1.65 -27.37 -14.48
CA ASP A 69 -1.44 -27.31 -15.93
C ASP A 69 0.03 -27.49 -16.34
N GLN A 70 0.99 -27.41 -15.40
CA GLN A 70 2.42 -27.39 -15.71
C GLN A 70 3.19 -28.50 -15.00
N VAL A 71 4.31 -28.91 -15.59
CA VAL A 71 5.29 -29.79 -14.94
C VAL A 71 6.31 -28.89 -14.22
N LEU A 72 6.27 -28.91 -12.89
CA LEU A 72 7.09 -28.05 -12.04
C LEU A 72 8.24 -28.85 -11.41
N SER A 73 9.36 -28.18 -11.15
CA SER A 73 10.51 -28.73 -10.44
C SER A 73 11.13 -27.66 -9.55
N MET A 74 11.62 -28.07 -8.37
CA MET A 74 12.40 -27.19 -7.50
C MET A 74 13.83 -27.07 -8.02
N ASP A 75 14.44 -25.90 -7.88
CA ASP A 75 15.87 -25.73 -8.13
C ASP A 75 16.70 -26.18 -6.91
N ALA A 76 18.03 -26.18 -7.05
CA ALA A 76 18.93 -26.63 -5.99
C ALA A 76 19.16 -25.60 -4.87
N MET A 77 18.46 -24.46 -4.89
CA MET A 77 18.61 -23.40 -3.88
C MET A 77 17.76 -23.65 -2.63
N THR A 78 17.02 -24.75 -2.60
CA THR A 78 16.13 -25.12 -1.51
C THR A 78 16.19 -26.61 -1.22
N ASP A 79 16.04 -26.97 0.06
CA ASP A 79 15.93 -28.36 0.51
C ASP A 79 14.51 -28.93 0.24
N GLU A 80 13.53 -28.06 -0.08
CA GLU A 80 12.21 -28.49 -0.52
C GLU A 80 12.30 -29.11 -1.91
N SER A 81 11.77 -30.32 -2.05
CA SER A 81 11.83 -31.10 -3.29
C SER A 81 10.46 -31.26 -3.97
N ASP A 82 9.37 -30.89 -3.28
CA ASP A 82 8.01 -30.95 -3.78
C ASP A 82 7.45 -29.56 -4.13
N PRO A 83 7.33 -29.22 -5.42
CA PRO A 83 6.70 -27.97 -5.88
C PRO A 83 5.25 -27.80 -5.40
N ALA A 84 4.51 -28.89 -5.21
CA ALA A 84 3.13 -28.81 -4.73
C ALA A 84 3.08 -28.30 -3.29
N MET A 85 4.02 -28.74 -2.43
CA MET A 85 4.14 -28.24 -1.07
C MET A 85 4.48 -26.74 -1.06
N ALA A 86 5.47 -26.33 -1.86
CA ALA A 86 5.87 -24.92 -1.97
C ALA A 86 4.70 -24.02 -2.41
N ILE A 87 3.94 -24.44 -3.43
CA ILE A 87 2.73 -23.72 -3.89
C ILE A 87 1.66 -23.69 -2.80
N GLY A 88 1.44 -24.80 -2.09
CA GLY A 88 0.50 -24.85 -0.97
C GLY A 88 0.82 -23.84 0.13
N VAL A 89 2.11 -23.74 0.51
CA VAL A 89 2.60 -22.76 1.49
C VAL A 89 2.44 -21.33 0.98
N ALA A 90 2.80 -21.05 -0.28
CA ALA A 90 2.62 -19.72 -0.87
C ALA A 90 1.14 -19.29 -0.86
N ARG A 91 0.22 -20.20 -1.21
CA ARG A 91 -1.22 -19.93 -1.17
C ARG A 91 -1.75 -19.70 0.25
N LEU A 92 -1.23 -20.42 1.25
CA LEU A 92 -1.56 -20.18 2.65
C LEU A 92 -1.17 -18.76 3.08
N HIS A 93 0.03 -18.31 2.73
CA HIS A 93 0.47 -16.95 3.04
C HIS A 93 -0.34 -15.88 2.30
N LEU A 94 -0.77 -16.14 1.05
CA LEU A 94 -1.67 -15.23 0.34
C LEU A 94 -3.03 -15.13 1.03
N GLU A 95 -3.57 -16.23 1.57
CA GLU A 95 -4.83 -16.19 2.33
C GLU A 95 -4.69 -15.38 3.63
N GLU A 96 -3.60 -15.57 4.36
CA GLU A 96 -3.30 -14.75 5.55
C GLU A 96 -3.16 -13.26 5.19
N ALA A 97 -2.45 -12.96 4.10
CA ALA A 97 -2.28 -11.60 3.61
C ALA A 97 -3.61 -10.93 3.24
N ARG A 98 -4.62 -11.67 2.77
CA ARG A 98 -5.97 -11.13 2.52
C ARG A 98 -6.62 -10.63 3.79
N GLY A 99 -6.53 -11.41 4.87
CA GLY A 99 -7.05 -10.99 6.18
C GLY A 99 -6.36 -9.72 6.68
N LEU A 100 -5.03 -9.68 6.60
CA LEU A 100 -4.23 -8.53 7.00
C LEU A 100 -4.52 -7.28 6.17
N ALA A 101 -4.76 -7.41 4.87
CA ALA A 101 -5.13 -6.29 4.01
C ALA A 101 -6.49 -5.67 4.39
N VAL A 102 -7.47 -6.50 4.76
CA VAL A 102 -8.76 -6.00 5.27
C VAL A 102 -8.56 -5.22 6.58
N ASP A 103 -7.73 -5.70 7.48
CA ASP A 103 -7.46 -5.01 8.74
C ASP A 103 -6.65 -3.72 8.53
N LEU A 104 -5.68 -3.73 7.62
CA LEU A 104 -4.96 -2.53 7.18
C LEU A 104 -5.93 -1.47 6.65
N HIS A 105 -6.84 -1.84 5.75
CA HIS A 105 -7.85 -0.92 5.22
C HIS A 105 -8.72 -0.30 6.34
N LYS A 106 -9.17 -1.12 7.31
CA LYS A 106 -9.93 -0.61 8.47
C LYS A 106 -9.11 0.41 9.27
N HIS A 107 -7.85 0.12 9.55
CA HIS A 107 -6.99 1.01 10.33
C HIS A 107 -6.69 2.32 9.60
N LEU A 108 -6.44 2.27 8.29
CA LEU A 108 -6.23 3.47 7.46
C LEU A 108 -7.49 4.36 7.44
N ASN A 109 -8.67 3.77 7.27
CA ASN A 109 -9.93 4.51 7.35
C ASN A 109 -10.18 5.11 8.74
N ALA A 110 -9.85 4.38 9.81
CA ALA A 110 -9.95 4.90 11.16
C ALA A 110 -9.01 6.10 11.39
N ALA A 111 -7.76 6.01 10.92
CA ALA A 111 -6.80 7.11 10.99
C ALA A 111 -7.29 8.33 10.20
N ARG A 112 -7.76 8.11 8.96
CA ARG A 112 -8.34 9.16 8.11
C ARG A 112 -9.47 9.89 8.80
N ASN A 113 -10.41 9.15 9.37
CA ASN A 113 -11.57 9.72 10.08
C ASN A 113 -11.15 10.52 11.32
N ALA A 114 -10.10 10.09 12.02
CA ALA A 114 -9.57 10.80 13.19
C ALA A 114 -8.89 12.12 12.81
N THR A 115 -8.31 12.23 11.62
CA THR A 115 -7.59 13.43 11.15
C THR A 115 -8.43 14.39 10.32
N ALA A 116 -9.52 13.92 9.69
CA ALA A 116 -10.32 14.66 8.71
C ALA A 116 -10.90 16.00 9.18
N HIS A 117 -10.99 16.23 10.50
CA HIS A 117 -11.57 17.44 11.08
C HIS A 117 -10.57 18.31 11.85
N ILE A 118 -9.28 17.96 11.79
CA ILE A 118 -8.24 18.75 12.45
C ILE A 118 -7.93 19.98 11.57
N VAL A 119 -8.29 21.16 12.07
CA VAL A 119 -8.00 22.45 11.42
C VAL A 119 -6.73 23.04 12.02
N SER A 120 -5.74 23.32 11.16
CA SER A 120 -4.56 24.11 11.56
C SER A 120 -4.94 25.59 11.54
N GLN A 121 -5.12 26.19 12.72
CA GLN A 121 -4.98 27.64 12.83
C GLN A 121 -3.48 27.88 12.84
N GLY A 122 -2.93 28.49 11.78
CA GLY A 122 -1.50 28.70 11.64
C GLY A 122 -0.86 29.22 12.93
N VAL A 123 0.43 28.93 13.13
CA VAL A 123 1.19 29.51 14.24
C VAL A 123 0.96 31.03 14.17
N ASP A 124 0.37 31.59 15.23
CA ASP A 124 0.35 33.03 15.44
C ASP A 124 1.82 33.42 15.64
N ASP A 125 2.51 33.68 14.52
CA ASP A 125 3.80 34.37 14.50
C ASP A 125 3.50 35.76 15.04
N GLY A 126 3.48 35.84 16.37
CA GLY A 126 2.88 36.92 17.12
C GLY A 126 3.20 38.24 16.47
N GLN A 127 2.15 38.97 16.09
CA GLN A 127 2.28 40.35 15.66
C GLN A 127 3.09 41.09 16.72
N GLU A 128 4.37 41.29 16.42
CA GLU A 128 5.25 42.22 17.10
C GLU A 128 4.59 43.59 16.91
N SER A 129 3.71 43.92 17.85
CA SER A 129 3.08 45.22 17.95
C SER A 129 4.18 46.18 18.39
N MET A 130 5.02 46.58 17.43
CA MET A 130 5.93 47.71 17.61
C MET A 130 5.06 48.92 17.98
N PRO A 131 5.18 49.45 19.21
CA PRO A 131 4.49 50.68 19.56
C PRO A 131 5.18 51.78 18.77
N TRP A 132 4.49 52.36 17.80
CA TRP A 132 4.93 53.57 17.15
C TRP A 132 5.05 54.65 18.21
N ASP A 133 6.27 55.10 18.47
CA ASP A 133 6.55 56.30 19.26
C ASP A 133 5.70 57.46 18.71
N GLN A 134 4.86 58.04 19.56
CA GLN A 134 4.16 59.29 19.29
C GLN A 134 4.92 60.47 19.92
N PRO A 135 4.88 61.65 19.27
CA PRO A 135 5.82 62.77 19.46
C PRO A 135 5.69 63.52 20.78
#